data_AF-A0A5J4N734-F1
#
_entry.id   AF-A0A5J4N734-F1
#
_cell.length_a   1.000
_cell.length_b   1.000
_cell.length_c   1.000
_cell.angle_alpha   90.00
_cell.angle_beta   90.00
_cell.angle_gamma   90.00
#
_symmetry.space_group_name_H-M   'P 1'
#
loop_
_entity.id
_entity.type
_entity.pdbx_description
1 polymer ?
#
loop_
_entity_poly.entity_id
_entity_poly.type
_entity_poly.pdbx_seq_one_letter_code
_entity_poly.pdbx_strand_id
1 'polypeptide(L)'
;MMNFMVNCYYTVILSWGVHYLFASFNSVLPWTRCDQWWNSAHCGRTANSSTAENSTKVTNSSLLISDPVAEYWENRVLGLSAGIDQVGNVRWELALCLLLAWTVMFLCICKGIKTSGVVWSDAGTQVFFSYALSLGALTTMGSYNTFHHNSLRDCALFALINTLTSLLAGCVIFATLGNMALLSNVSIDSVAESGPGLAFVIYPKALGTMPGSPFWSVCFFLMLLLLGVDSMFGGVEGIVAAFADYLPRIHSSTFVRCLSVGSVCVVSYFVGLTMVTNGGMYVFQLFDYYSGSRIVLIAGFLESIGIGYVYGKAIVL
;
A
#
# COMPACT_ATOMS: atom_id res chain seq x y z
N MET A 1 -0.63 12.10 21.85
CA MET A 1 0.83 12.05 21.56
C MET A 1 1.15 11.22 20.32
N MET A 2 0.69 9.96 20.20
CA MET A 2 0.95 9.12 19.01
C MET A 2 0.49 9.76 17.71
N ASN A 3 -0.77 10.22 17.63
CA ASN A 3 -1.30 10.95 16.48
C ASN A 3 -0.43 12.19 16.13
N PHE A 4 0.05 12.94 17.13
CA PHE A 4 0.95 14.08 16.90
C PHE A 4 2.28 13.67 16.24
N MET A 5 2.93 12.60 16.74
CA MET A 5 4.18 12.10 16.16
C MET A 5 3.97 11.57 14.73
N VAL A 6 2.84 10.90 14.46
CA VAL A 6 2.48 10.45 13.11
C VAL A 6 2.33 11.64 12.16
N ASN A 7 1.56 12.67 12.53
CA ASN A 7 1.41 13.87 11.70
C ASN A 7 2.76 14.57 11.43
N CYS A 8 3.68 14.58 12.41
CA CYS A 8 4.98 15.23 12.24
C CYS A 8 5.82 14.58 11.12
N TYR A 9 5.98 13.25 11.08
CA TYR A 9 6.77 12.64 10.01
C TYR A 9 6.00 12.57 8.69
N TYR A 10 4.67 12.46 8.73
CA TYR A 10 3.85 12.37 7.52
C TYR A 10 3.82 13.70 6.74
N THR A 11 3.85 14.84 7.43
CA THR A 11 4.02 16.16 6.79
C THR A 11 5.36 16.30 6.06
N VAL A 12 6.41 15.58 6.50
CA VAL A 12 7.70 15.53 5.80
C VAL A 12 7.58 14.76 4.49
N ILE A 13 6.87 13.62 4.47
CA ILE A 13 6.57 12.87 3.24
C ILE A 13 5.81 13.75 2.24
N LEU A 14 4.80 14.48 2.73
CA LEU A 14 4.05 15.44 1.91
C LEU A 14 4.95 16.53 1.34
N SER A 15 5.92 17.04 2.12
CA SER A 15 6.87 18.04 1.63
C SER A 15 7.73 17.51 0.46
N TRP A 16 8.14 16.24 0.52
CA TRP A 16 8.81 15.58 -0.61
C TRP A 16 7.87 15.47 -1.81
N GLY A 17 6.61 15.07 -1.59
CA GLY A 17 5.58 15.01 -2.64
C GLY A 17 5.37 16.36 -3.34
N VAL A 18 5.26 17.45 -2.59
CA VAL A 18 5.13 18.82 -3.11
C VAL A 18 6.36 19.22 -3.92
N HIS A 19 7.57 18.92 -3.42
CA HIS A 19 8.81 19.20 -4.14
C HIS A 19 8.85 18.49 -5.50
N TYR A 20 8.53 17.21 -5.53
CA TYR A 20 8.49 16.42 -6.77
C TYR A 20 7.35 16.84 -7.71
N LEU A 21 6.20 17.27 -7.18
CA LEU A 21 5.11 17.82 -7.97
C LEU A 21 5.56 19.08 -8.72
N PHE A 22 6.22 20.02 -8.02
CA PHE A 22 6.77 21.22 -8.66
C PHE A 22 7.85 20.88 -9.70
N ALA A 23 8.73 19.93 -9.39
CA ALA A 23 9.74 19.44 -10.33
C ALA A 23 9.14 18.77 -11.58
N SER A 24 7.92 18.21 -11.47
CA SER A 24 7.23 17.52 -12.57
C SER A 24 6.67 18.47 -13.64
N PHE A 25 6.54 19.77 -13.36
CA PHE A 25 6.11 20.76 -14.36
C PHE A 25 7.21 21.15 -15.37
N ASN A 26 8.45 20.68 -15.17
CA ASN A 26 9.50 20.85 -16.17
C ASN A 26 9.19 20.04 -17.43
N SER A 27 9.50 20.61 -18.60
CA SER A 27 9.31 19.93 -19.89
C SER A 27 10.10 18.62 -20.00
N VAL A 28 11.24 18.54 -19.30
CA VAL A 28 12.01 17.32 -19.11
C VAL A 28 12.25 17.12 -17.62
N LEU A 29 11.93 15.91 -17.15
CA LEU A 29 11.99 15.57 -15.73
C LEU A 29 13.44 15.55 -15.22
N PRO A 30 13.76 16.19 -14.08
CA PRO A 30 15.14 16.29 -13.58
C PRO A 30 15.83 14.95 -13.32
N TRP A 31 15.07 13.93 -12.89
CA TRP A 31 15.58 12.57 -12.60
C TRP A 31 15.79 11.69 -13.84
N THR A 32 15.55 12.21 -15.05
CA THR A 32 15.81 11.48 -16.30
C THR A 32 17.20 11.75 -16.87
N ARG A 33 17.95 12.73 -16.32
CA ARG A 33 19.23 13.16 -16.87
C ARG A 33 20.39 13.02 -15.90
N CYS A 34 21.57 12.73 -16.45
CA CYS A 34 22.83 12.63 -15.73
C CYS A 34 23.71 13.88 -15.83
N ASP A 35 23.30 14.93 -16.54
CA ASP A 35 24.09 16.14 -16.86
C ASP A 35 23.97 17.30 -15.86
N GLN A 36 23.65 17.01 -14.60
CA GLN A 36 23.28 18.00 -13.58
C GLN A 36 24.37 18.16 -12.51
N TRP A 37 24.41 19.31 -11.85
CA TRP A 37 25.45 19.67 -10.86
C TRP A 37 25.44 18.76 -9.61
N TRP A 38 24.35 18.04 -9.36
CA TRP A 38 24.23 17.08 -8.27
C TRP A 38 24.62 15.64 -8.65
N ASN A 39 24.90 15.36 -9.93
CA ASN A 39 25.22 14.01 -10.38
C ASN A 39 26.70 13.67 -10.18
N SER A 40 26.98 12.43 -9.79
CA SER A 40 28.33 11.90 -9.68
C SER A 40 28.86 11.40 -11.03
N ALA A 41 30.18 11.18 -11.12
CA ALA A 41 30.84 10.65 -12.32
C ALA A 41 30.39 9.23 -12.74
N HIS A 42 29.58 8.55 -11.92
CA HIS A 42 29.09 7.20 -12.19
C HIS A 42 27.67 7.14 -12.77
N CYS A 43 27.03 8.29 -13.01
CA CYS A 43 25.67 8.35 -13.56
C CYS A 43 25.63 7.84 -15.02
N GLY A 44 24.84 6.80 -15.30
CA GLY A 44 24.51 6.38 -16.68
C GLY A 44 25.34 5.24 -17.31
N ARG A 45 26.07 4.41 -16.55
CA ARG A 45 26.73 3.21 -17.10
C ARG A 45 25.72 2.10 -17.44
N THR A 46 25.23 2.06 -18.68
CA THR A 46 24.58 0.88 -19.27
C THR A 46 25.64 -0.06 -19.87
N ALA A 47 25.58 -1.35 -19.51
CA ALA A 47 26.40 -2.39 -20.12
C ALA A 47 25.90 -2.66 -21.56
N ASN A 48 26.57 -2.07 -22.56
CA ASN A 48 26.37 -2.45 -23.95
C ASN A 48 27.10 -3.78 -24.22
N SER A 49 26.39 -4.90 -24.15
CA SER A 49 26.81 -6.14 -24.83
C SER A 49 25.92 -6.36 -26.05
N SER A 50 26.47 -5.96 -27.20
CA SER A 50 26.04 -6.30 -28.54
C SER A 50 26.15 -7.81 -28.80
N THR A 51 25.08 -8.46 -29.23
CA THR A 51 25.07 -9.44 -30.34
C THR A 51 23.64 -9.79 -30.73
N ALA A 52 23.31 -9.45 -31.97
CA ALA A 52 22.12 -9.92 -32.68
C ALA A 52 22.27 -11.39 -33.07
N GLU A 53 21.17 -12.15 -33.12
CA GLU A 53 21.02 -13.22 -34.12
C GLU A 53 19.54 -13.55 -34.41
N ASN A 54 19.29 -13.80 -35.70
CA ASN A 54 18.01 -14.05 -36.36
C ASN A 54 17.51 -15.48 -36.13
N SER A 55 16.18 -15.69 -36.15
CA SER A 55 15.55 -16.67 -37.07
C SER A 55 14.02 -16.57 -37.12
N THR A 56 13.52 -16.48 -38.35
CA THR A 56 12.13 -16.61 -38.85
C THR A 56 11.66 -18.09 -38.79
N LYS A 57 10.40 -18.55 -38.92
CA LYS A 57 9.25 -18.13 -39.75
C LYS A 57 8.01 -19.04 -39.43
N VAL A 58 6.84 -18.42 -39.23
CA VAL A 58 5.43 -18.67 -39.71
C VAL A 58 5.10 -20.07 -40.32
N THR A 59 3.94 -20.74 -40.15
CA THR A 59 2.56 -20.35 -40.61
C THR A 59 1.45 -21.37 -40.22
N ASN A 60 0.28 -20.81 -39.88
CA ASN A 60 -1.11 -21.13 -40.25
C ASN A 60 -1.58 -22.59 -40.43
N SER A 61 -2.72 -22.94 -39.81
CA SER A 61 -4.04 -22.96 -40.49
C SER A 61 -5.18 -23.50 -39.60
N SER A 62 -6.38 -22.99 -39.84
CA SER A 62 -7.61 -23.11 -39.04
C SER A 62 -8.62 -24.15 -39.60
N LEU A 63 -9.54 -24.60 -38.73
CA LEU A 63 -10.89 -25.20 -38.95
C LEU A 63 -11.04 -26.73 -38.84
N LEU A 64 -11.42 -27.21 -37.65
CA LEU A 64 -12.76 -27.71 -37.29
C LEU A 64 -12.76 -27.90 -35.75
N ILE A 65 -13.43 -27.00 -35.05
CA ILE A 65 -13.38 -26.87 -33.59
C ILE A 65 -14.33 -27.92 -32.97
N SER A 66 -13.82 -29.14 -32.81
CA SER A 66 -13.89 -29.77 -31.49
C SER A 66 -12.76 -29.13 -30.71
N ASP A 67 -13.02 -28.56 -29.53
CA ASP A 67 -11.94 -27.93 -28.77
C ASP A 67 -10.87 -29.00 -28.53
N PRO A 68 -9.68 -28.92 -29.17
CA PRO A 68 -8.66 -29.94 -29.02
C PRO A 68 -8.21 -30.02 -27.56
N VAL A 69 -8.42 -28.96 -26.78
CA VAL A 69 -8.24 -28.96 -25.34
C VAL A 69 -9.31 -29.83 -24.66
N ALA A 70 -10.58 -29.72 -25.05
CA ALA A 70 -11.67 -30.55 -24.53
C ALA A 70 -11.49 -32.03 -24.90
N GLU A 71 -11.14 -32.36 -26.14
CA GLU A 71 -10.90 -33.76 -26.53
C GLU A 71 -9.66 -34.36 -25.86
N TYR A 72 -8.59 -33.58 -25.74
CA TYR A 72 -7.41 -34.00 -24.98
C TYR A 72 -7.77 -34.23 -23.51
N TRP A 73 -8.56 -33.33 -22.93
CA TRP A 73 -9.02 -33.43 -21.55
C TRP A 73 -9.91 -34.66 -21.32
N GLU A 74 -10.97 -34.83 -22.11
CA GLU A 74 -12.00 -35.86 -21.92
C GLU A 74 -11.52 -37.25 -22.31
N ASN A 75 -10.82 -37.39 -23.43
CA ASN A 75 -10.46 -38.70 -23.99
C ASN A 75 -9.04 -39.16 -23.60
N ARG A 76 -8.07 -38.24 -23.54
CA ARG A 76 -6.67 -38.59 -23.27
C ARG A 76 -6.30 -38.45 -21.80
N VAL A 77 -6.60 -37.31 -21.17
CA VAL A 77 -6.23 -37.04 -19.77
C VAL A 77 -7.15 -37.81 -18.84
N LEU A 78 -8.46 -37.52 -18.85
CA LEU A 78 -9.45 -38.19 -18.01
C LEU A 78 -9.73 -39.62 -18.52
N GLY A 79 -10.00 -39.73 -19.82
CA GLY A 79 -10.43 -40.96 -20.47
C GLY A 79 -11.73 -41.47 -19.86
N LEU A 80 -12.78 -40.66 -19.98
CA LEU A 80 -14.11 -40.82 -19.40
C LEU A 80 -14.75 -42.18 -19.76
N SER A 81 -15.39 -42.81 -18.78
CA SER A 81 -16.25 -43.97 -19.00
C SER A 81 -17.68 -43.53 -19.33
N ALA A 82 -18.50 -44.45 -19.85
CA ALA A 82 -19.87 -44.16 -20.26
C ALA A 82 -20.82 -43.80 -19.09
N GLY A 83 -20.41 -44.02 -17.82
CA GLY A 83 -21.22 -43.71 -16.65
C GLY A 83 -20.55 -44.12 -15.33
N ILE A 84 -21.08 -43.63 -14.20
CA ILE A 84 -20.54 -43.87 -12.85
C ILE A 84 -20.56 -45.35 -12.44
N ASP A 85 -21.45 -46.14 -13.03
CA ASP A 85 -21.59 -47.58 -12.78
C ASP A 85 -20.40 -48.39 -13.30
N GLN A 86 -19.57 -47.78 -14.18
CA GLN A 86 -18.35 -48.36 -14.73
C GLN A 86 -17.16 -47.42 -14.50
N VAL A 87 -16.64 -47.42 -13.26
CA VAL A 87 -15.55 -46.52 -12.81
C VAL A 87 -14.23 -46.71 -13.60
N GLY A 88 -14.04 -47.87 -14.24
CA GLY A 88 -12.86 -48.14 -15.07
C GLY A 88 -11.57 -48.32 -14.28
N ASN A 89 -10.43 -48.18 -14.96
CA ASN A 89 -9.08 -48.38 -14.40
C ASN A 89 -8.41 -47.04 -14.04
N VAL A 90 -7.54 -47.05 -13.02
CA VAL A 90 -6.77 -45.86 -12.61
C VAL A 90 -5.79 -45.43 -13.69
N ARG A 91 -5.82 -44.14 -14.05
CA ARG A 91 -4.87 -43.52 -14.98
C ARG A 91 -3.55 -43.23 -14.26
N TRP A 92 -2.53 -44.04 -14.53
CA TRP A 92 -1.24 -43.95 -13.82
C TRP A 92 -0.51 -42.61 -13.96
N GLU A 93 -0.62 -41.94 -15.12
CA GLU A 93 -0.03 -40.60 -15.33
C GLU A 93 -0.68 -39.56 -14.40
N LEU A 94 -2.01 -39.56 -14.30
CA LEU A 94 -2.76 -38.71 -13.36
C LEU A 94 -2.51 -39.08 -11.90
N ALA A 95 -2.36 -40.38 -11.59
CA ALA A 95 -2.02 -40.83 -10.25
C ALA A 95 -0.64 -40.32 -9.80
N LEU A 96 0.34 -40.29 -10.70
CA LEU A 96 1.66 -39.70 -10.44
C LEU A 96 1.59 -38.18 -10.30
N CYS A 97 0.82 -37.48 -11.15
CA CYS A 97 0.58 -36.05 -11.01
C CYS A 97 -0.14 -35.71 -9.68
N LEU A 98 -1.10 -36.54 -9.27
CA LEU A 98 -1.82 -36.40 -8.00
C LEU A 98 -0.88 -36.65 -6.82
N LEU A 99 -0.03 -37.67 -6.89
CA LEU A 99 1.01 -37.93 -5.88
C LEU A 99 1.99 -36.77 -5.79
N LEU A 100 2.42 -36.20 -6.92
CA LEU A 100 3.28 -35.02 -6.96
C LEU A 100 2.57 -33.81 -6.34
N ALA A 101 1.30 -33.56 -6.68
CA ALA A 101 0.50 -32.47 -6.10
C ALA A 101 0.36 -32.61 -4.58
N TRP A 102 0.06 -33.82 -4.08
CA TRP A 102 0.03 -34.09 -2.63
C TRP A 102 1.40 -34.00 -1.98
N THR A 103 2.47 -34.38 -2.66
CA THR A 103 3.85 -34.21 -2.18
C THR A 103 4.22 -32.73 -2.09
N VAL A 104 3.84 -31.91 -3.07
CA VAL A 104 4.02 -30.44 -3.03
C VAL A 104 3.20 -29.83 -1.90
N MET A 105 1.92 -30.19 -1.75
CA MET A 105 1.08 -29.76 -0.62
C MET A 105 1.69 -30.16 0.71
N PHE A 106 2.16 -31.40 0.82
CA PHE A 106 2.86 -31.89 2.00
C PHE A 106 4.14 -31.08 2.25
N LEU A 107 5.00 -30.84 1.26
CA LEU A 107 6.23 -30.06 1.42
C LEU A 107 5.95 -28.58 1.80
N CYS A 108 4.90 -27.98 1.26
CA CYS A 108 4.43 -26.64 1.64
C CYS A 108 3.97 -26.59 3.10
N ILE A 109 3.41 -27.68 3.64
CA ILE A 109 2.87 -27.76 4.99
C ILE A 109 3.89 -28.35 6.00
N CYS A 110 4.85 -29.16 5.55
CA CYS A 110 5.76 -29.98 6.37
C CYS A 110 6.78 -29.15 7.16
N LYS A 111 7.06 -27.90 6.75
CA LYS A 111 7.85 -26.95 7.55
C LYS A 111 7.04 -26.23 8.64
N GLY A 112 5.73 -26.53 8.75
CA GLY A 112 4.80 -25.95 9.69
C GLY A 112 4.36 -24.53 9.30
N ILE A 113 3.31 -24.07 9.96
CA ILE A 113 2.64 -22.76 9.86
C ILE A 113 3.56 -21.57 10.27
N LYS A 114 4.88 -21.76 10.36
CA LYS A 114 5.82 -20.71 10.79
C LYS A 114 5.88 -19.50 9.84
N THR A 115 5.35 -19.60 8.62
CA THR A 115 5.10 -18.48 7.71
C THR A 115 3.71 -17.86 7.83
N SER A 116 2.73 -18.50 8.47
CA SER A 116 1.39 -17.91 8.61
C SER A 116 1.37 -16.79 9.64
N GLY A 117 2.00 -16.97 10.81
CA GLY A 117 1.90 -16.01 11.90
C GLY A 117 2.39 -14.61 11.51
N VAL A 118 3.49 -14.55 10.77
CA VAL A 118 4.03 -13.29 10.23
C VAL A 118 3.11 -12.70 9.17
N VAL A 119 2.68 -13.50 8.18
CA VAL A 119 1.79 -13.02 7.10
C VAL A 119 0.44 -12.52 7.65
N TRP A 120 -0.15 -13.22 8.63
CA TRP A 120 -1.38 -12.80 9.29
C TRP A 120 -1.16 -11.59 10.20
N SER A 121 -0.02 -11.51 10.88
CA SER A 121 0.38 -10.33 11.66
C SER A 121 0.54 -9.10 10.77
N ASP A 122 1.19 -9.26 9.62
CA ASP A 122 1.40 -8.20 8.64
C ASP A 122 0.07 -7.78 8.00
N ALA A 123 -0.80 -8.72 7.64
CA ALA A 123 -2.14 -8.44 7.13
C ALA A 123 -3.00 -7.68 8.16
N GLY A 124 -2.99 -8.11 9.42
CA GLY A 124 -3.69 -7.42 10.51
C GLY A 124 -3.16 -6.01 10.74
N THR A 125 -1.84 -5.86 10.72
CA THR A 125 -1.15 -4.56 10.87
C THR A 125 -1.50 -3.62 9.70
N GLN A 126 -1.51 -4.14 8.47
CA GLN A 126 -1.89 -3.39 7.26
C GLN A 126 -3.30 -2.83 7.37
N VAL A 127 -4.29 -3.65 7.75
CA VAL A 127 -5.68 -3.19 7.92
C VAL A 127 -5.80 -2.17 9.04
N PHE A 128 -5.15 -2.41 10.18
CA PHE A 128 -5.21 -1.53 11.34
C PHE A 128 -4.70 -0.12 11.01
N PHE A 129 -3.53 -0.03 10.37
CA PHE A 129 -2.95 1.26 9.97
C PHE A 129 -3.67 1.88 8.77
N SER A 130 -4.12 1.08 7.80
CA SER A 130 -4.89 1.59 6.65
C SER A 130 -6.18 2.27 7.07
N TYR A 131 -6.81 1.82 8.17
CA TYR A 131 -8.03 2.43 8.70
C TYR A 131 -7.75 3.52 9.75
N ALA A 132 -6.48 3.78 10.09
CA ALA A 132 -6.08 4.72 11.14
C ALA A 132 -6.78 4.43 12.50
N LEU A 133 -6.97 3.15 12.85
CA LEU A 133 -7.61 2.76 14.11
C LEU A 133 -6.81 3.25 15.32
N SER A 134 -7.49 3.60 16.41
CA SER A 134 -6.88 4.06 17.67
C SER A 134 -6.07 5.38 17.59
N LEU A 135 -6.12 6.10 16.47
CA LEU A 135 -5.50 7.44 16.35
C LEU A 135 -6.46 8.59 16.72
N GLY A 136 -7.71 8.27 17.05
CA GLY A 136 -8.74 9.23 17.48
C GLY A 136 -9.49 9.94 16.35
N ALA A 137 -8.96 9.98 15.13
CA ALA A 137 -9.57 10.67 13.99
C ALA A 137 -10.99 10.18 13.66
N LEU A 138 -11.19 8.86 13.54
CA LEU A 138 -12.51 8.27 13.28
C LEU A 138 -13.49 8.50 14.44
N THR A 139 -13.02 8.43 15.68
CA THR A 139 -13.82 8.71 16.88
C THR A 139 -14.30 10.16 16.90
N THR A 140 -13.41 11.10 16.57
CA THR A 140 -13.73 12.53 16.44
C THR A 140 -14.75 12.76 15.33
N MET A 141 -14.56 12.18 14.14
CA MET A 141 -15.55 12.31 13.06
C MET A 141 -16.90 11.71 13.43
N GLY A 142 -16.92 10.59 14.17
CA GLY A 142 -18.14 10.00 14.72
C GLY A 142 -18.85 10.90 15.72
N SER A 143 -18.10 11.67 16.53
CA SER A 143 -18.66 12.59 17.54
C SER A 143 -19.47 13.75 16.93
N TYR A 144 -19.17 14.13 15.69
CA TYR A 144 -19.89 15.16 14.95
C TYR A 144 -21.09 14.62 14.16
N ASN A 145 -21.34 13.31 14.22
CA ASN A 145 -22.45 12.70 13.51
C ASN A 145 -23.76 12.81 14.29
N THR A 146 -24.89 12.68 13.61
CA THR A 146 -26.21 12.67 14.25
C THR A 146 -26.44 11.36 14.99
N PHE A 147 -27.14 11.42 16.13
CA PHE A 147 -27.29 10.28 17.04
C PHE A 147 -27.98 9.05 16.41
N HIS A 148 -28.95 9.26 15.52
CA HIS A 148 -29.71 8.20 14.86
C HIS A 148 -29.18 7.86 13.45
N HIS A 149 -27.96 8.28 13.11
CA HIS A 149 -27.37 7.96 11.82
C HIS A 149 -26.98 6.48 11.72
N ASN A 150 -27.12 5.89 10.54
CA ASN A 150 -26.74 4.50 10.31
C ASN A 150 -25.22 4.37 10.13
N SER A 151 -24.49 4.33 11.25
CA SER A 151 -23.03 4.17 11.27
C SER A 151 -22.56 2.82 10.74
N LEU A 152 -23.37 1.75 10.84
CA LEU A 152 -23.01 0.43 10.33
C LEU A 152 -22.84 0.44 8.81
N ARG A 153 -23.74 1.13 8.09
CA ARG A 153 -23.66 1.29 6.63
C ARG A 153 -22.38 2.03 6.23
N ASP A 154 -22.05 3.10 6.92
CA ASP A 154 -20.87 3.91 6.62
C ASP A 154 -19.58 3.14 6.90
N CYS A 155 -19.50 2.42 8.02
CA CYS A 155 -18.37 1.55 8.34
C CYS A 155 -18.18 0.45 7.29
N ALA A 156 -19.27 -0.19 6.84
CA ALA A 156 -19.20 -1.22 5.80
C ALA A 156 -18.73 -0.64 4.46
N LEU A 157 -19.24 0.53 4.07
CA LEU A 157 -18.85 1.22 2.85
C LEU A 157 -17.38 1.67 2.90
N PHE A 158 -16.96 2.26 4.03
CA PHE A 158 -15.57 2.66 4.28
C PHE A 158 -14.61 1.47 4.13
N ALA A 159 -14.93 0.35 4.78
CA ALA A 159 -14.10 -0.86 4.71
C ALA A 159 -14.00 -1.42 3.27
N LEU A 160 -15.12 -1.45 2.55
CA LEU A 160 -15.17 -1.92 1.17
C LEU A 160 -14.35 -1.01 0.24
N ILE A 161 -14.58 0.31 0.29
CA ILE A 161 -13.89 1.28 -0.56
C ILE A 161 -12.39 1.28 -0.28
N ASN A 162 -11.97 1.27 0.99
CA ASN A 162 -10.55 1.23 1.34
C ASN A 162 -9.86 -0.02 0.76
N THR A 163 -10.51 -1.17 0.91
CA THR A 163 -9.98 -2.45 0.40
C THR A 163 -9.88 -2.46 -1.12
N LEU A 164 -10.92 -2.02 -1.82
CA LEU A 164 -10.93 -1.94 -3.29
C LEU A 164 -9.89 -0.94 -3.81
N THR A 165 -9.76 0.21 -3.15
CA THR A 165 -8.77 1.23 -3.50
C THR A 165 -7.35 0.71 -3.32
N SER A 166 -7.09 -0.01 -2.22
CA SER A 166 -5.79 -0.63 -1.94
C SER A 166 -5.44 -1.72 -2.97
N LEU A 167 -6.42 -2.53 -3.37
CA LEU A 167 -6.23 -3.56 -4.40
C LEU A 167 -5.94 -2.93 -5.77
N LEU A 168 -6.71 -1.91 -6.15
CA LEU A 168 -6.50 -1.17 -7.39
C LEU A 168 -5.13 -0.49 -7.41
N ALA A 169 -4.74 0.18 -6.32
CA ALA A 169 -3.43 0.79 -6.17
C ALA A 169 -2.31 -0.25 -6.31
N GLY A 170 -2.47 -1.43 -5.71
CA GLY A 170 -1.55 -2.56 -5.88
C GLY A 170 -1.40 -2.96 -7.35
N CYS A 171 -2.50 -3.16 -8.08
CA CYS A 171 -2.48 -3.47 -9.50
C CYS A 171 -1.73 -2.40 -10.32
N VAL A 172 -2.01 -1.12 -10.07
CA VAL A 172 -1.37 0.01 -10.79
C VAL A 172 0.13 0.10 -10.49
N ILE A 173 0.52 -0.07 -9.21
CA ILE A 173 1.92 -0.10 -8.77
C ILE A 173 2.68 -1.23 -9.47
N PHE A 174 2.19 -2.47 -9.37
CA PHE A 174 2.91 -3.61 -9.94
C PHE A 174 2.89 -3.63 -11.49
N ALA A 175 1.85 -3.11 -12.14
CA ALA A 175 1.84 -2.94 -13.59
C ALA A 175 2.92 -1.94 -14.05
N THR A 176 3.04 -0.81 -13.35
CA THR A 176 4.04 0.23 -13.64
C THR A 176 5.46 -0.29 -13.40
N LEU A 177 5.70 -0.94 -12.26
CA LEU A 177 6.99 -1.54 -11.92
C LEU A 177 7.35 -2.69 -12.87
N GLY A 178 6.37 -3.51 -13.26
CA GLY A 178 6.57 -4.60 -14.22
C GLY A 178 7.00 -4.10 -15.60
N ASN A 179 6.40 -3.02 -16.09
CA ASN A 179 6.85 -2.38 -17.34
C ASN A 179 8.29 -1.87 -17.25
N MET A 180 8.66 -1.21 -16.13
CA MET A 180 10.03 -0.77 -15.90
C MET A 180 11.02 -1.94 -15.81
N ALA A 181 10.64 -3.02 -15.13
CA ALA A 181 11.45 -4.23 -14.99
C ALA A 181 11.72 -4.89 -16.36
N LEU A 182 10.69 -4.94 -17.23
CA LEU A 182 10.80 -5.42 -18.60
C LEU A 182 11.76 -4.55 -19.42
N LEU A 183 11.63 -3.22 -19.37
CA LEU A 183 12.50 -2.29 -20.10
C LEU A 183 13.95 -2.30 -19.61
N SER A 184 14.15 -2.51 -18.30
CA SER A 184 15.48 -2.48 -17.67
C SER A 184 16.13 -3.86 -17.60
N ASN A 185 15.45 -4.91 -18.06
CA ASN A 185 15.87 -6.32 -17.97
C ASN A 185 16.33 -6.74 -16.56
N VAL A 186 15.58 -6.31 -15.54
CA VAL A 186 15.82 -6.66 -14.13
C VAL A 186 14.62 -7.43 -13.57
N SER A 187 14.84 -8.25 -12.55
CA SER A 187 13.74 -8.93 -11.87
C SER A 187 12.88 -7.93 -11.07
N ILE A 188 11.58 -8.20 -10.98
CA ILE A 188 10.66 -7.33 -10.23
C ILE A 188 11.02 -7.25 -8.73
N ASP A 189 11.57 -8.34 -8.18
CA ASP A 189 12.00 -8.40 -6.78
C ASP A 189 13.12 -7.40 -6.45
N SER A 190 13.96 -7.07 -7.44
CA SER A 190 15.06 -6.11 -7.27
C SER A 190 14.63 -4.64 -7.32
N VAL A 191 13.39 -4.36 -7.76
CA VAL A 191 12.86 -3.00 -7.88
C VAL A 191 11.74 -2.70 -6.87
N ALA A 192 11.17 -3.73 -6.23
CA ALA A 192 10.07 -3.60 -5.28
C ALA A 192 10.53 -3.48 -3.81
N GLU A 193 11.58 -2.70 -3.54
CA GLU A 193 12.02 -2.42 -2.17
C GLU A 193 10.96 -1.60 -1.41
N SER A 194 10.76 -1.90 -0.12
CA SER A 194 9.72 -1.27 0.71
C SER A 194 10.15 0.09 1.26
N GLY A 195 9.16 0.93 1.60
CA GLY A 195 9.37 2.23 2.26
C GLY A 195 9.25 3.43 1.31
N PRO A 196 9.56 4.65 1.79
CA PRO A 196 9.40 5.88 1.00
C PRO A 196 10.25 5.89 -0.27
N GLY A 197 11.37 5.15 -0.30
CA GLY A 197 12.20 4.99 -1.50
C GLY A 197 11.43 4.43 -2.70
N LEU A 198 10.43 3.58 -2.48
CA LEU A 198 9.60 3.06 -3.57
C LEU A 198 8.88 4.19 -4.32
N ALA A 199 8.26 5.10 -3.57
CA ALA A 199 7.47 6.21 -4.12
C ALA A 199 8.35 7.34 -4.67
N PHE A 200 9.51 7.61 -4.07
CA PHE A 200 10.35 8.77 -4.41
C PHE A 200 11.61 8.45 -5.23
N VAL A 201 11.95 7.17 -5.43
CA VAL A 201 13.11 6.75 -6.24
C VAL A 201 12.67 5.87 -7.39
N ILE A 202 11.99 4.77 -7.10
CA ILE A 202 11.64 3.78 -8.12
C ILE A 202 10.50 4.27 -9.00
N TYR A 203 9.44 4.81 -8.41
CA TYR A 203 8.28 5.29 -9.16
C TYR A 203 8.61 6.44 -10.12
N PRO A 204 9.35 7.48 -9.73
CA PRO A 204 9.70 8.58 -10.63
C PRO A 204 10.59 8.09 -11.78
N LYS A 205 11.46 7.12 -11.51
CA LYS A 205 12.24 6.42 -12.53
C LYS A 205 11.35 5.63 -13.50
N ALA A 206 10.36 4.88 -12.99
CA ALA A 206 9.42 4.13 -13.82
C ALA A 206 8.59 5.08 -14.72
N LEU A 207 8.01 6.13 -14.15
CA LEU A 207 7.23 7.14 -14.88
C LEU A 207 8.08 7.89 -15.91
N GLY A 208 9.37 8.10 -15.61
CA GLY A 208 10.35 8.69 -16.54
C GLY A 208 10.53 7.90 -17.84
N THR A 209 10.22 6.60 -17.86
CA THR A 209 10.32 5.75 -19.06
C THR A 209 9.06 5.78 -19.94
N MET A 210 7.96 6.34 -19.44
CA MET A 210 6.69 6.38 -20.16
C MET A 210 6.61 7.54 -21.16
N PRO A 211 5.90 7.38 -22.30
CA PRO A 211 5.63 8.50 -23.18
C PRO A 211 4.76 9.54 -22.48
N GLY A 212 5.13 10.82 -22.61
CA GLY A 212 4.46 11.90 -21.87
C GLY A 212 4.77 11.89 -20.37
N SER A 213 5.97 11.46 -19.97
CA SER A 213 6.39 11.30 -18.57
C SER A 213 6.10 12.48 -17.64
N PRO A 214 6.16 13.78 -18.04
CA PRO A 214 5.78 14.88 -17.15
C PRO A 214 4.31 14.82 -16.71
N PHE A 215 3.39 14.47 -17.62
CA PHE A 215 1.96 14.36 -17.30
C PHE A 215 1.70 13.30 -16.23
N TRP A 216 2.25 12.09 -16.43
CA TRP A 216 2.09 11.00 -15.48
C TRP A 216 2.72 11.29 -14.12
N SER A 217 3.86 11.98 -14.10
CA SER A 217 4.53 12.41 -12.87
C SER A 217 3.69 13.43 -12.10
N VAL A 218 3.11 14.42 -12.79
CA VAL A 218 2.17 15.38 -12.17
C VAL A 218 0.96 14.65 -11.57
N CYS A 219 0.33 13.74 -12.31
CA CYS A 219 -0.81 12.96 -11.81
C CYS A 219 -0.45 12.14 -10.56
N PHE A 220 0.70 11.47 -10.58
CA PHE A 220 1.15 10.63 -9.46
C PHE A 220 1.47 11.46 -8.21
N PHE A 221 2.24 12.54 -8.33
CA PHE A 221 2.59 13.37 -7.17
C PHE A 221 1.42 14.22 -6.67
N LEU A 222 0.49 14.61 -7.55
CA LEU A 222 -0.77 15.22 -7.16
C LEU A 222 -1.64 14.22 -6.38
N MET A 223 -1.73 12.97 -6.85
CA MET A 223 -2.43 11.91 -6.13
C MET A 223 -1.81 11.69 -4.74
N LEU A 224 -0.48 11.58 -4.64
CA LEU A 224 0.20 11.44 -3.34
C LEU A 224 -0.08 12.63 -2.40
N LEU A 225 -0.11 13.85 -2.95
CA LEU A 225 -0.45 15.05 -2.19
C LEU A 225 -1.89 15.00 -1.66
N LEU A 226 -2.86 14.68 -2.51
CA LEU A 226 -4.27 14.60 -2.13
C LEU A 226 -4.50 13.53 -1.05
N LEU A 227 -3.94 12.33 -1.26
CA LEU A 227 -4.02 11.22 -0.28
C LEU A 227 -3.47 11.63 1.09
N GLY A 228 -2.34 12.35 1.11
CA GLY A 228 -1.74 12.75 2.36
C GLY A 228 -2.43 13.94 3.02
N VAL A 229 -2.89 14.94 2.27
CA VAL A 229 -3.57 16.11 2.82
C VAL A 229 -4.89 15.72 3.49
N ASP A 230 -5.69 14.85 2.86
CA ASP A 230 -6.95 14.37 3.44
C ASP A 230 -6.72 13.67 4.79
N SER A 231 -5.66 12.84 4.85
CA SER A 231 -5.27 12.14 6.09
C SER A 231 -4.79 13.11 7.19
N MET A 232 -4.06 14.17 6.81
CA MET A 232 -3.60 15.18 7.77
C MET A 232 -4.74 16.00 8.37
N PHE A 233 -5.82 16.27 7.62
CA PHE A 233 -6.99 16.92 8.17
C PHE A 233 -7.61 16.11 9.31
N GLY A 234 -7.81 14.80 9.11
CA GLY A 234 -8.31 13.91 10.16
C GLY A 234 -7.37 13.82 11.37
N GLY A 235 -6.05 13.77 11.13
CA GLY A 235 -5.04 13.72 12.19
C GLY A 235 -5.03 14.97 13.08
N VAL A 236 -4.99 16.16 12.47
CA VAL A 236 -5.01 17.44 13.19
C VAL A 236 -6.36 17.66 13.89
N GLU A 237 -7.48 17.38 13.21
CA GLU A 237 -8.81 17.51 13.79
C GLU A 237 -8.97 16.62 15.02
N GLY A 238 -8.46 15.38 14.98
CA GLY A 238 -8.51 14.48 16.13
C GLY A 238 -7.77 15.02 17.36
N ILE A 239 -6.64 15.71 17.17
CA ILE A 239 -5.90 16.36 18.27
C ILE A 239 -6.68 17.57 18.80
N VAL A 240 -7.16 18.43 17.91
CA VAL A 240 -7.83 19.68 18.29
C VAL A 240 -9.17 19.41 18.97
N ALA A 241 -9.94 18.44 18.47
CA ALA A 241 -11.20 18.02 19.09
C ALA A 241 -10.97 17.46 20.50
N ALA A 242 -9.95 16.61 20.69
CA ALA A 242 -9.63 16.09 22.02
C ALA A 242 -9.29 17.21 23.03
N PHE A 243 -8.58 18.27 22.60
CA PHE A 243 -8.34 19.45 23.44
C PHE A 243 -9.62 20.26 23.68
N ALA A 244 -10.47 20.42 22.67
CA ALA A 244 -11.72 21.15 22.77
C ALA A 244 -12.70 20.48 23.76
N ASP A 245 -12.75 19.15 23.77
CA ASP A 245 -13.58 18.37 24.69
C ASP A 245 -13.12 18.48 26.15
N TYR A 246 -11.81 18.66 26.39
CA TYR A 246 -11.27 18.85 27.73
C TYR A 246 -11.54 20.27 28.28
N LEU A 247 -11.57 21.29 27.41
CA LEU A 247 -11.76 22.70 27.79
C LEU A 247 -12.90 23.38 26.99
N PRO A 248 -14.16 22.91 27.12
CA PRO A 248 -15.26 23.33 26.24
C PRO A 248 -15.63 24.81 26.39
N ARG A 249 -15.47 25.39 27.60
CA ARG A 249 -15.76 26.80 27.85
C ARG A 249 -14.81 27.75 27.11
N ILE A 250 -13.56 27.34 26.93
CA ILE A 250 -12.50 28.14 26.28
C ILE A 250 -12.59 27.99 24.75
N HIS A 251 -12.90 26.78 24.27
CA HIS A 251 -12.99 26.46 22.84
C HIS A 251 -14.31 26.85 22.16
N SER A 252 -15.26 27.47 22.87
CA SER A 252 -16.51 27.94 22.28
C SER A 252 -16.32 29.06 21.26
N SER A 253 -15.20 29.80 21.35
CA SER A 253 -14.85 30.86 20.40
C SER A 253 -14.08 30.29 19.20
N THR A 254 -14.58 30.57 18.00
CA THR A 254 -13.90 30.21 16.73
C THR A 254 -12.46 30.70 16.67
N PHE A 255 -12.17 31.86 17.28
CA PHE A 255 -10.81 32.40 17.34
C PHE A 255 -9.86 31.50 18.13
N VAL A 256 -10.31 30.98 19.28
CA VAL A 256 -9.52 30.05 20.11
C VAL A 256 -9.31 28.72 19.41
N ARG A 257 -10.33 28.25 18.65
CA ARG A 257 -10.18 27.06 17.80
C ARG A 257 -9.11 27.26 16.74
N CYS A 258 -9.16 28.38 16.00
CA CYS A 258 -8.15 28.72 15.00
C CYS A 258 -6.75 28.83 15.62
N LEU A 259 -6.62 29.43 16.81
CA LEU A 259 -5.35 29.50 17.53
C LEU A 259 -4.83 28.12 17.93
N SER A 260 -5.71 27.22 18.35
CA SER A 260 -5.35 25.84 18.71
C SER A 260 -4.86 25.05 17.51
N VAL A 261 -5.57 25.12 16.38
CA VAL A 261 -5.14 24.50 15.11
C VAL A 261 -3.78 25.07 14.69
N GLY A 262 -3.64 26.40 14.68
CA GLY A 262 -2.39 27.08 14.34
C GLY A 262 -1.23 26.65 15.24
N SER A 263 -1.47 26.51 16.54
CA SER A 263 -0.48 26.05 17.51
C SER A 263 -0.02 24.62 17.22
N VAL A 264 -0.96 23.69 16.96
CA VAL A 264 -0.62 22.30 16.57
C VAL A 264 0.21 22.27 15.29
N CYS A 265 -0.17 23.04 14.27
CA CYS A 265 0.58 23.12 13.01
C CYS A 265 1.98 23.70 13.19
N VAL A 266 2.13 24.78 13.97
CA VAL A 266 3.43 25.43 14.22
C VAL A 266 4.36 24.49 14.99
N VAL A 267 3.87 23.82 16.03
CA VAL A 267 4.67 22.86 16.80
C VAL A 267 5.06 21.67 15.91
N SER A 268 4.14 21.12 15.12
CA SER A 268 4.44 20.05 14.16
C SER A 268 5.48 20.47 13.12
N TYR A 269 5.44 21.71 12.64
CA TYR A 269 6.43 22.25 11.70
C TYR A 269 7.84 22.28 12.31
N PHE A 270 7.99 22.78 13.54
CA PHE A 270 9.30 22.80 14.21
C PHE A 270 9.87 21.41 14.46
N VAL A 271 9.02 20.42 14.81
CA VAL A 271 9.45 19.02 14.90
C VAL A 271 9.82 18.50 13.51
N GLY A 272 9.01 18.80 12.49
CA GLY A 272 9.24 18.46 11.08
C GLY A 272 10.59 18.96 10.55
N LEU A 273 11.03 20.16 10.94
CA LEU A 273 12.32 20.72 10.54
C LEU A 273 13.50 19.80 10.89
N THR A 274 13.43 19.06 12.00
CA THR A 274 14.50 18.12 12.38
C THR A 274 14.70 17.01 11.34
N MET A 275 13.63 16.60 10.66
CA MET A 275 13.59 15.54 9.64
C MET A 275 13.91 16.02 8.22
N VAL A 276 13.96 17.35 7.99
CA VAL A 276 14.33 17.95 6.68
C VAL A 276 15.81 18.37 6.64
N THR A 277 16.57 18.13 7.72
CA THR A 277 18.02 18.34 7.74
C THR A 277 18.77 17.30 6.87
N ASN A 278 20.06 17.53 6.60
CA ASN A 278 20.89 16.56 5.85
C ASN A 278 20.95 15.17 6.49
N GLY A 279 20.84 15.08 7.82
CA GLY A 279 20.73 13.82 8.57
C GLY A 279 19.28 13.42 8.89
N GLY A 280 18.31 14.16 8.37
CA GLY A 280 16.90 14.07 8.74
C GLY A 280 16.26 12.72 8.43
N MET A 281 16.78 11.98 7.45
CA MET A 281 16.30 10.63 7.14
C MET A 281 16.47 9.65 8.31
N TYR A 282 17.52 9.80 9.12
CA TYR A 282 17.70 8.95 10.32
C TYR A 282 16.66 9.26 11.39
N VAL A 283 16.36 10.55 11.60
CA VAL A 283 15.32 11.00 12.53
C VAL A 283 13.93 10.56 12.02
N PHE A 284 13.70 10.68 10.72
CA PHE A 284 12.48 10.22 10.06
C PHE A 284 12.26 8.72 10.31
N GLN A 285 13.28 7.88 10.07
CA GLN A 285 13.18 6.43 10.29
C GLN A 285 12.93 6.09 11.76
N LEU A 286 13.47 6.87 12.70
CA LEU A 286 13.18 6.69 14.13
C LEU A 286 11.69 6.97 14.42
N PHE A 287 11.16 8.07 13.89
CA PHE A 287 9.74 8.41 14.06
C PHE A 287 8.84 7.37 13.37
N ASP A 288 9.12 7.00 12.13
CA ASP A 288 8.36 6.00 11.39
C ASP A 288 8.36 4.65 12.13
N TYR A 289 9.54 4.16 12.52
CA TYR A 289 9.69 2.86 13.17
C TYR A 289 9.08 2.78 14.57
N TYR A 290 9.11 3.86 15.36
CA TYR A 290 8.61 3.84 16.74
C TYR A 290 7.21 4.44 16.91
N SER A 291 6.86 5.49 16.17
CA SER A 291 5.53 6.11 16.22
C SER A 291 4.50 5.35 15.39
N GLY A 292 4.87 4.90 14.18
CA GLY A 292 4.02 4.09 13.28
C GLY A 292 4.02 2.60 13.62
N SER A 293 4.25 2.26 14.90
CA SER A 293 4.67 0.94 15.32
C SER A 293 3.64 0.21 16.19
N ARG A 294 4.04 -0.96 16.71
CA ARG A 294 3.29 -1.80 17.65
C ARG A 294 2.62 -1.06 18.81
N ILE A 295 3.06 0.16 19.16
CA ILE A 295 2.45 0.95 20.23
C ILE A 295 1.00 1.36 19.94
N VAL A 296 0.67 1.62 18.67
CA VAL A 296 -0.69 1.97 18.22
C VAL A 296 -1.61 0.74 18.30
N LEU A 297 -1.07 -0.46 18.04
CA LEU A 297 -1.79 -1.73 18.24
C LEU A 297 -2.10 -1.99 19.72
N ILE A 298 -1.15 -1.69 20.62
CA ILE A 298 -1.38 -1.81 22.07
C ILE A 298 -2.46 -0.83 22.53
N ALA A 299 -2.44 0.41 22.03
CA ALA A 299 -3.49 1.39 22.34
C ALA A 299 -4.87 0.88 21.89
N GLY A 300 -4.99 0.38 20.65
CA GLY A 300 -6.26 -0.15 20.15
C GLY A 300 -6.75 -1.38 20.91
N PHE A 301 -5.83 -2.25 21.35
CA PHE A 301 -6.15 -3.38 22.21
C PHE A 301 -6.72 -2.93 23.57
N LEU A 302 -6.08 -1.94 24.22
CA LEU A 302 -6.53 -1.39 25.49
C LEU A 302 -7.87 -0.65 25.36
N GLU A 303 -8.07 0.12 24.29
CA GLU A 303 -9.35 0.79 23.97
C GLU A 303 -10.47 -0.24 23.79
N SER A 304 -10.20 -1.32 23.05
CA SER A 304 -11.16 -2.39 22.82
C SER A 304 -11.55 -3.10 24.13
N ILE A 305 -10.58 -3.35 25.03
CA ILE A 305 -10.86 -3.89 26.37
C ILE A 305 -11.69 -2.91 27.19
N GLY A 306 -11.33 -1.63 27.21
CA GLY A 306 -12.05 -0.60 27.94
C GLY A 306 -13.51 -0.51 27.52
N ILE A 307 -13.77 -0.46 26.21
CA ILE A 307 -15.13 -0.39 25.67
C ILE A 307 -15.88 -1.70 25.87
N GLY A 308 -15.28 -2.84 25.50
CA GLY A 308 -15.96 -4.13 25.50
C GLY A 308 -16.20 -4.71 26.90
N TYR A 309 -15.21 -4.65 27.79
CA TYR A 309 -15.25 -5.33 29.09
C TYR A 309 -15.52 -4.41 30.28
N VAL A 310 -15.07 -3.16 30.25
CA VAL A 310 -15.30 -2.23 31.37
C VAL A 310 -16.62 -1.49 31.18
N TYR A 311 -16.78 -0.80 30.05
CA TYR A 311 -18.00 -0.04 29.74
C TYR A 311 -19.16 -0.96 29.35
N GLY A 312 -18.92 -1.96 28.48
CA GLY A 312 -19.94 -2.89 28.01
C GLY A 312 -20.61 -3.72 29.11
N LYS A 313 -19.86 -4.09 30.17
CA LYS A 313 -20.46 -4.76 31.35
C LYS A 313 -21.34 -3.84 32.18
N ALA A 314 -21.09 -2.53 32.19
CA ALA A 314 -21.86 -1.56 32.96
C ALA A 314 -23.21 -1.21 32.31
N ILE A 315 -23.44 -1.55 31.03
CA ILE A 315 -24.71 -1.35 30.32
C ILE A 315 -25.64 -2.58 30.45
N VAL A 316 -25.08 -3.76 30.70
CA VAL A 316 -25.83 -5.03 30.81
C VAL A 316 -26.27 -5.32 32.26
N LEU A 317 -25.78 -4.57 33.24
CA LEU A 317 -26.19 -4.59 34.65
C LEU A 317 -27.08 -3.40 34.98
#